data_AF-A0A1H2ZL72-F1
#
_entry.id   AF-A0A1H2ZL72-F1
#
_cell.length_a   1.000
_cell.length_b   1.000
_cell.length_c   1.000
_cell.angle_alpha   90.00
_cell.angle_beta   90.00
_cell.angle_gamma   90.00
#
_symmetry.space_group_name_H-M   'P 1'
#
loop_
_entity.id
_entity.type
_entity.pdbx_description
1 polymer ?
#
loop_
_entity_poly.entity_id
_entity_poly.type
_entity_poly.pdbx_seq_one_letter_code
_entity_poly.pdbx_strand_id
1 'polypeptide(L)'
;MQLVHGKETYLTTNLPDSNVECIEPFAVYQTIRGNIDSMGVYFRCTAKGELLKRGDGSLDAQWVDVWELNNQIIESPESFSWVDLAGLKRYLSSWKNEY
;
A
#
# COMPACT_ATOMS: atom_id res chain seq x y z
N MET A 1 13.90 4.41 -11.41
CA MET A 1 12.65 4.06 -12.14
C MET A 1 11.70 3.46 -11.13
N GLN A 2 10.50 4.02 -11.02
CA GLN A 2 9.42 3.52 -10.18
C GLN A 2 8.27 3.07 -11.09
N LEU A 3 7.75 1.88 -10.87
CA LEU A 3 6.61 1.34 -11.61
C LEU A 3 5.49 1.07 -10.61
N VAL A 4 4.35 1.74 -10.75
CA VAL A 4 3.14 1.47 -9.96
C VAL A 4 2.31 0.44 -10.73
N HIS A 5 2.02 -0.70 -10.10
CA HIS A 5 1.18 -1.76 -10.65
C HIS A 5 -0.28 -1.31 -10.65
N GLY A 6 -1.05 -1.65 -11.70
CA GLY A 6 -2.41 -1.15 -11.89
C GLY A 6 -2.48 0.20 -12.61
N LYS A 7 -1.35 0.78 -13.02
CA LYS A 7 -1.34 1.99 -13.86
C LYS A 7 -1.83 1.69 -15.27
N GLU A 8 -1.60 0.48 -15.75
CA GLU A 8 -2.02 -0.03 -17.05
C GLU A 8 -3.54 -0.17 -17.19
N THR A 9 -4.27 -0.27 -16.07
CA THR A 9 -5.73 -0.37 -16.04
C THR A 9 -6.40 0.98 -15.84
N TYR A 10 -5.61 2.04 -15.65
CA TYR A 10 -6.12 3.40 -15.49
C TYR A 10 -6.89 3.85 -16.73
N LEU A 11 -8.14 4.24 -16.51
CA LEU A 11 -8.97 4.89 -17.52
C LEU A 11 -9.78 6.01 -16.89
N THR A 12 -10.10 7.01 -17.72
CA THR A 12 -11.01 8.09 -17.37
C THR A 12 -12.06 8.26 -18.44
N THR A 13 -13.28 8.59 -18.04
CA THR A 13 -14.24 9.18 -18.98
C THR A 13 -13.88 10.65 -19.23
N ASN A 14 -14.29 11.19 -20.37
CA ASN A 14 -14.13 12.61 -20.69
C ASN A 14 -15.47 13.17 -21.21
N LEU A 15 -16.41 13.43 -20.29
CA LEU A 15 -17.68 14.08 -20.61
C LEU A 15 -17.65 15.54 -20.11
N PRO A 16 -18.37 16.47 -20.77
CA PRO A 16 -18.32 17.89 -20.41
C PRO A 16 -18.61 18.19 -18.93
N ASP A 17 -19.56 17.46 -18.33
CA ASP A 17 -20.06 17.73 -16.98
C ASP A 17 -19.75 16.61 -15.97
N SER A 18 -19.14 15.50 -16.41
CA SER A 18 -18.85 14.37 -15.52
C SER A 18 -17.67 13.53 -16.00
N ASN A 19 -16.76 13.24 -15.07
CA ASN A 19 -15.62 12.36 -15.30
C ASN A 19 -15.54 11.31 -14.20
N VAL A 20 -15.27 10.08 -14.60
CA VAL A 20 -15.11 8.93 -13.71
C VAL A 20 -13.73 8.33 -13.95
N GLU A 21 -12.98 8.13 -12.88
CA GLU A 21 -11.74 7.37 -12.89
C GLU A 21 -12.05 5.91 -12.57
N CYS A 22 -11.42 4.99 -13.31
CA CYS A 22 -11.41 3.57 -12.99
C CYS A 22 -9.97 3.07 -13.00
N ILE A 23 -9.62 2.31 -11.96
CA ILE A 23 -8.29 1.78 -11.67
C ILE A 23 -8.47 0.41 -11.01
N GLU A 24 -7.57 -0.53 -11.29
CA GLU A 24 -7.52 -1.82 -10.58
C GLU A 24 -6.45 -1.75 -9.47
N PRO A 25 -6.83 -1.59 -8.20
CA PRO A 25 -5.89 -1.57 -7.10
C PRO A 25 -5.44 -2.99 -6.74
N PHE A 26 -4.36 -3.09 -5.98
CA PHE A 26 -3.96 -4.35 -5.36
C PHE A 26 -4.99 -4.83 -4.32
N ALA A 27 -5.56 -3.90 -3.56
CA ALA A 27 -6.61 -4.16 -2.59
C ALA A 27 -7.40 -2.89 -2.28
N VAL A 28 -8.64 -3.07 -1.83
CA VAL A 28 -9.48 -2.02 -1.23
C VAL A 28 -9.61 -2.33 0.25
N TYR A 29 -9.60 -1.31 1.10
CA TYR A 29 -9.87 -1.45 2.52
C TYR A 29 -11.05 -0.59 2.94
N GLN A 30 -11.72 -1.03 4.00
CA GLN A 30 -12.69 -0.23 4.73
C GLN A 30 -12.42 -0.39 6.22
N THR A 31 -12.54 0.71 6.95
CA THR A 31 -12.45 0.71 8.41
C THR A 31 -13.69 0.02 8.98
N ILE A 32 -13.49 -1.07 9.72
CA ILE A 32 -14.58 -1.79 10.40
C ILE A 32 -14.74 -1.36 11.86
N ARG A 33 -13.68 -0.82 12.46
CA ARG A 33 -13.61 -0.29 13.83
C ARG A 33 -12.39 0.62 13.95
N GLY A 34 -12.58 1.84 14.43
CA GLY A 34 -11.52 2.82 14.60
C GLY A 34 -12.11 4.20 14.86
N ASN A 35 -11.26 5.21 15.01
CA ASN A 35 -11.69 6.59 15.29
C ASN A 35 -11.99 7.39 14.01
N ILE A 36 -11.81 6.77 12.84
CA ILE A 36 -11.94 7.39 11.52
C ILE A 36 -12.66 6.38 10.62
N ASP A 37 -13.82 6.75 10.09
CA ASP A 37 -14.49 5.97 9.05
C ASP A 37 -13.82 6.26 7.70
N SER A 38 -12.92 5.37 7.28
CA SER A 38 -12.16 5.52 6.03
C SER A 38 -12.33 4.29 5.14
N MET A 39 -12.44 4.55 3.84
CA MET A 39 -12.24 3.58 2.76
C MET A 39 -11.09 4.06 1.89
N GLY A 40 -10.26 3.15 1.40
CA GLY A 40 -9.14 3.52 0.54
C GLY A 40 -8.63 2.35 -0.29
N VAL A 41 -7.66 2.64 -1.12
CA VAL A 41 -7.09 1.69 -2.09
C VAL A 41 -5.59 1.57 -1.90
N TYR A 42 -5.08 0.35 -1.97
CA TYR A 42 -3.65 0.06 -1.94
C TYR A 42 -3.15 -0.23 -3.34
N PHE A 43 -2.02 0.37 -3.70
CA PHE A 43 -1.24 0.05 -4.89
C PHE A 43 0.10 -0.52 -4.49
N ARG A 44 0.61 -1.44 -5.32
CA ARG A 44 1.99 -1.91 -5.21
C ARG A 44 2.85 -1.12 -6.17
N CYS A 45 4.12 -0.90 -5.83
CA CYS A 45 5.09 -0.41 -6.80
C CYS A 45 6.41 -1.16 -6.70
N THR A 46 7.14 -1.19 -7.80
CA THR A 46 8.53 -1.63 -7.86
C THR A 46 9.40 -0.39 -7.97
N ALA A 47 10.31 -0.21 -7.02
CA ALA A 47 11.23 0.92 -6.98
C ALA A 47 12.65 0.43 -6.63
N LYS A 48 13.64 1.23 -7.02
CA LYS A 48 15.05 1.02 -6.67
C LYS A 48 15.74 2.37 -6.49
N GLY A 49 16.73 2.42 -5.62
CA GLY A 49 17.54 3.60 -5.38
C GLY A 49 18.00 3.71 -3.93
N GLU A 50 18.76 4.77 -3.67
CA GLU A 50 19.16 5.15 -2.31
C GLU A 50 17.99 5.85 -1.60
N LEU A 51 17.72 5.45 -0.36
CA LEU A 51 16.66 6.04 0.43
C LEU A 51 17.12 7.36 1.03
N LEU A 52 16.23 8.35 1.00
CA LEU A 52 16.44 9.58 1.75
C LEU A 52 16.25 9.30 3.24
N LYS A 53 17.15 9.82 4.07
CA LYS A 53 17.07 9.67 5.53
C LYS A 53 15.91 10.43 6.17
N ARG A 54 15.35 11.42 5.46
CA ARG A 54 14.26 12.27 5.93
C ARG A 54 13.43 12.75 4.75
N GLY A 55 12.11 12.68 4.89
CA GLY A 55 11.12 13.32 4.03
C GLY A 55 10.28 14.33 4.81
N ASP A 56 9.25 14.87 4.17
CA ASP A 56 8.40 15.93 4.74
C ASP A 56 7.58 15.46 5.96
N GLY A 57 7.32 14.16 6.08
CA GLY A 57 6.62 13.55 7.21
C GLY A 57 7.16 12.17 7.60
N SER A 58 8.36 11.82 7.17
CA SER A 58 8.97 10.51 7.39
C SER A 58 10.43 10.62 7.80
N LEU A 59 10.87 9.68 8.63
CA LEU A 59 12.24 9.57 9.12
C LEU A 59 12.70 8.12 8.95
N ASP A 60 14.02 7.95 8.76
CA ASP A 60 14.70 6.65 8.85
C ASP A 60 14.08 5.56 7.96
N ALA A 61 13.72 5.93 6.72
CA ALA A 61 13.21 5.00 5.72
C ALA A 61 14.25 3.91 5.42
N GLN A 62 13.79 2.67 5.33
CA GLN A 62 14.63 1.49 5.14
C GLN A 62 14.01 0.51 4.14
N TRP A 63 14.87 -0.18 3.40
CA TRP A 63 14.50 -1.37 2.65
C TRP A 63 14.52 -2.54 3.63
N VAL A 64 13.41 -3.28 3.74
CA VAL A 64 13.26 -4.39 4.69
C VAL A 64 12.97 -5.67 3.90
N ASP A 65 13.58 -6.78 4.31
CA ASP A 65 13.29 -8.09 3.74
C ASP A 65 11.86 -8.53 4.08
N VAL A 66 11.20 -9.26 3.19
CA VAL A 66 9.80 -9.67 3.37
C VAL A 66 9.60 -10.58 4.59
N TRP A 67 10.59 -11.42 4.92
CA TRP A 67 10.54 -12.29 6.09
C TRP A 67 10.72 -11.50 7.38
N GLU A 68 11.62 -10.53 7.37
CA GLU A 68 11.82 -9.63 8.50
C GLU A 68 10.57 -8.80 8.77
N LEU A 69 9.94 -8.25 7.73
CA LEU A 69 8.66 -7.55 7.84
C LEU A 69 7.56 -8.44 8.43
N ASN A 70 7.47 -9.70 8.00
CA ASN A 70 6.51 -10.65 8.55
C ASN A 70 6.76 -10.90 10.04
N ASN A 71 8.02 -11.04 10.47
CA ASN A 71 8.37 -11.21 11.87
C ASN A 71 8.01 -9.97 12.70
N GLN A 72 8.36 -8.76 12.23
CA GLN A 72 8.00 -7.51 12.90
C GLN A 72 6.49 -7.36 13.10
N ILE A 73 5.69 -7.73 12.09
CA ILE A 73 4.22 -7.71 12.18
C ILE A 73 3.68 -8.72 13.20
N ILE A 74 4.33 -9.88 13.36
CA ILE A 74 3.92 -10.89 14.34
C ILE A 74 4.31 -10.47 15.75
N GLU A 75 5.52 -9.95 15.92
CA GLU A 75 6.09 -9.61 17.22
C GLU A 75 5.56 -8.30 17.79
N SER A 76 5.29 -7.30 16.95
CA SER A 76 4.89 -5.95 17.37
C SER A 76 3.95 -5.29 16.37
N PRO A 77 2.74 -5.83 16.13
CA PRO A 77 1.79 -5.29 15.16
C PRO A 77 1.37 -3.84 15.45
N GLU A 78 1.41 -3.40 16.71
CA GLU A 78 1.08 -2.05 17.16
C GLU A 78 2.11 -0.98 16.74
N SER A 79 3.29 -1.40 16.27
CA SER A 79 4.29 -0.49 15.69
C SER A 79 3.87 0.07 14.32
N PHE A 80 2.85 -0.53 13.70
CA PHE A 80 2.29 -0.11 12.43
C PHE A 80 0.97 0.63 12.65
N SER A 81 0.69 1.61 11.79
CA SER A 81 -0.66 2.17 11.72
C SER A 81 -1.66 1.05 11.38
N TRP A 82 -2.85 1.09 11.96
CA TRP A 82 -3.86 0.05 11.73
C TRP A 82 -4.32 -0.03 10.25
N VAL A 83 -4.24 1.10 9.52
CA VAL A 83 -4.48 1.16 8.07
C VAL A 83 -3.37 0.38 7.37
N ASP A 84 -2.12 0.80 7.54
CA ASP A 84 -0.98 0.20 6.83
C ASP A 84 -0.79 -1.28 7.16
N LEU A 85 -1.02 -1.68 8.42
CA LEU A 85 -0.97 -3.07 8.86
C LEU A 85 -1.94 -3.96 8.07
N ALA A 86 -3.13 -3.46 7.72
CA ALA A 86 -4.08 -4.20 6.89
C ALA A 86 -3.54 -4.41 5.47
N GLY A 87 -2.95 -3.37 4.87
CA GLY A 87 -2.30 -3.46 3.56
C GLY A 87 -1.11 -4.42 3.56
N LEU A 88 -0.25 -4.37 4.58
CA LEU A 88 0.90 -5.24 4.72
C LEU A 88 0.50 -6.71 4.94
N LYS A 89 -0.52 -6.99 5.77
CA LYS A 89 -1.05 -8.35 5.94
C LYS A 89 -1.63 -8.90 4.64
N ARG A 90 -2.32 -8.06 3.85
CA ARG A 90 -2.82 -8.44 2.53
C ARG A 90 -1.69 -8.73 1.54
N TYR A 91 -0.61 -7.95 1.59
CA TYR A 91 0.59 -8.19 0.78
C TYR A 91 1.26 -9.51 1.15
N LEU A 92 1.53 -9.76 2.42
CA LEU A 92 2.16 -11.00 2.88
C LEU A 92 1.31 -12.25 2.60
N SER A 93 -0.03 -12.15 2.64
CA SER A 93 -0.90 -13.28 2.28
C SER A 93 -0.87 -13.58 0.77
N SER A 94 -0.63 -12.58 -0.09
CA SER A 94 -0.44 -12.82 -1.52
C SER A 94 0.88 -13.54 -1.82
N TRP A 95 1.95 -13.25 -1.07
CA TRP A 95 3.25 -13.92 -1.22
C TRP A 95 3.22 -15.40 -0.88
N LYS A 96 2.42 -15.81 0.11
CA LYS A 96 2.25 -17.23 0.47
C LYS A 96 1.54 -18.06 -0.60
N ASN A 97 0.92 -17.42 -1.60
CA ASN A 97 0.28 -18.10 -2.72
C ASN A 97 1.16 -18.10 -3.99
N GLU A 98 2.34 -17.50 -3.94
CA GLU A 98 3.27 -17.40 -5.07
C GLU A 98 4.47 -18.39 -4.94
N TYR A 99 4.53 -19.16 -3.84
CA TYR A 99 5.48 -20.25 -3.55
C TYR A 99 4.77 -21.43 -2.89
#